data_AF-A0A0L8GQW5-F1
#
_entry.id   AF-A0A0L8GQW5-F1
#
_cell.length_a   1.000
_cell.length_b   1.000
_cell.length_c   1.000
_cell.angle_alpha   90.00
_cell.angle_beta   90.00
_cell.angle_gamma   90.00
#
_symmetry.space_group_name_H-M   'P 1'
#
loop_
_entity.id
_entity.type
_entity.pdbx_description
1 polymer ?
#
loop_
_entity_poly.entity_id
_entity_poly.type
_entity_poly.pdbx_seq_one_letter_code
_entity_poly.pdbx_strand_id
1 'polypeptide(L)'
;MDDPMRQTLPVVPKGTRADEVNASIKSSNLWSSVQKLRVTTNMRLQLSRDDEDKTFSKQLLNFGNDTSVGEKDGRVSLPFGHMVSDLKELIDKVFPNLRNQFIDHNWLKTLSILAPRNVEVDFDHQTSGTVA
;
A
#
# COMPACT_ATOMS: atom_id res chain seq x y z
N MET A 1 6.82 11.38 -19.78
CA MET A 1 5.64 10.57 -20.16
C MET A 1 4.72 10.64 -18.96
N ASP A 2 3.63 11.40 -19.04
CA ASP A 2 2.70 11.51 -17.92
C ASP A 2 1.95 10.17 -17.79
N ASP A 3 2.25 9.39 -16.75
CA ASP A 3 1.46 8.20 -16.43
C ASP A 3 0.20 8.64 -15.64
N PRO A 4 -1.00 8.57 -16.23
CA PRO A 4 -2.23 9.02 -15.57
C PRO A 4 -2.77 8.01 -14.55
N MET A 5 -2.25 6.78 -14.48
CA MET A 5 -2.77 5.73 -13.60
C MET A 5 -1.65 5.09 -12.78
N ARG A 6 -1.60 5.46 -11.50
CA ARG A 6 -0.70 4.92 -10.48
C ARG A 6 -1.23 3.64 -9.82
N GLN A 7 -2.12 2.92 -10.51
CA GLN A 7 -2.65 1.64 -10.05
C GLN A 7 -1.77 0.48 -10.54
N THR A 8 -1.80 -0.64 -9.82
CA THR A 8 -1.17 -1.89 -10.26
C THR A 8 -1.76 -2.36 -11.58
N LEU A 9 -0.94 -2.99 -12.43
CA LEU A 9 -1.43 -3.58 -13.66
C LEU A 9 -2.44 -4.72 -13.38
N PRO A 10 -3.33 -5.03 -14.33
CA PRO A 10 -4.20 -6.18 -14.22
C PRO A 10 -3.38 -7.46 -14.04
N VAL A 11 -3.82 -8.32 -13.12
CA VAL A 11 -3.23 -9.64 -12.94
C VAL A 11 -3.72 -10.55 -14.05
N VAL A 12 -2.79 -11.09 -14.84
CA VAL A 12 -3.08 -12.12 -15.86
C VAL A 12 -2.54 -13.45 -15.36
N PRO A 13 -3.39 -14.39 -14.90
CA PRO A 13 -2.92 -15.67 -14.37
C PRO A 13 -2.09 -16.43 -15.42
N LYS A 14 -0.88 -16.86 -15.03
CA LYS A 14 0.10 -17.52 -15.92
C LYS A 14 0.54 -16.67 -17.12
N GLY A 15 0.22 -15.37 -17.12
CA GLY A 15 0.63 -14.42 -18.14
C GLY A 15 2.05 -13.92 -17.91
N THR A 16 2.62 -13.36 -18.97
CA THR A 16 3.89 -12.64 -18.94
C THR A 16 3.68 -11.17 -18.59
N ARG A 17 4.79 -10.45 -18.34
CA ARG A 17 4.73 -8.99 -18.17
C ARG A 17 4.13 -8.28 -19.40
N ALA A 18 4.38 -8.79 -20.60
CA ALA A 18 3.79 -8.23 -21.82
C ALA A 18 2.27 -8.42 -21.83
N ASP A 19 1.76 -9.55 -21.34
CA ASP A 19 0.32 -9.82 -21.25
C ASP A 19 -0.36 -8.88 -20.25
N GLU A 20 0.26 -8.60 -19.10
CA GLU A 20 -0.25 -7.61 -18.12
C GLU A 20 -0.37 -6.21 -18.73
N VAL A 21 0.66 -5.79 -19.47
CA VAL A 21 0.66 -4.49 -20.16
C VAL A 21 -0.42 -4.47 -21.24
N ASN A 22 -0.54 -5.54 -22.04
CA ASN A 22 -1.53 -5.65 -23.11
C ASN A 22 -2.97 -5.74 -22.61
N ALA A 23 -3.19 -6.28 -21.40
CA ALA A 23 -4.49 -6.32 -20.74
C ALA A 23 -4.89 -4.96 -20.13
N SER A 24 -3.95 -4.01 -20.01
CA SER A 24 -4.24 -2.71 -19.42
C SER A 24 -5.13 -1.86 -20.34
N ILE A 25 -5.90 -0.93 -19.77
CA ILE A 25 -6.69 0.00 -20.59
C ILE A 25 -5.80 0.90 -21.47
N LYS A 26 -4.53 1.11 -21.08
CA LYS A 26 -3.57 1.95 -21.80
C LYS A 26 -3.14 1.35 -23.13
N SER A 27 -3.16 0.02 -23.27
CA SER A 27 -2.90 -0.68 -24.53
C SER A 27 -4.15 -0.91 -25.38
N SER A 28 -5.33 -0.55 -24.87
CA SER A 28 -6.59 -0.70 -25.61
C SER A 28 -6.73 0.34 -26.70
N ASN A 29 -7.28 -0.05 -27.86
CA ASN A 29 -7.63 0.87 -28.95
C ASN A 29 -8.60 1.98 -28.49
N LEU A 30 -9.41 1.69 -27.47
CA LEU A 30 -10.35 2.66 -26.88
C LEU A 30 -9.64 3.81 -26.18
N TRP A 31 -8.38 3.65 -25.76
CA TRP A 31 -7.62 4.68 -25.04
C TRP A 31 -7.57 6.02 -25.81
N SER A 32 -7.52 5.94 -27.14
CA SER A 32 -7.56 7.11 -28.04
C SER A 32 -8.84 7.95 -27.88
N SER A 33 -9.94 7.32 -27.47
CA SER A 33 -11.26 7.92 -27.29
C SER A 33 -11.57 8.28 -25.83
N VAL A 34 -10.67 7.95 -24.89
CA VAL A 34 -10.84 8.24 -23.47
C VAL A 34 -10.45 9.70 -23.17
N GLN A 35 -11.40 10.46 -22.63
CA GLN A 35 -11.10 11.78 -22.08
C GLN A 35 -10.34 11.64 -20.76
N LYS A 36 -9.13 12.22 -20.71
CA LYS A 36 -8.29 12.22 -19.50
C LYS A 36 -8.63 13.44 -18.65
N LEU A 37 -9.21 13.19 -17.47
CA LEU A 37 -9.43 14.22 -16.45
C LEU A 37 -8.37 14.07 -15.35
N ARG A 38 -7.72 15.17 -14.99
CA ARG A 38 -6.69 15.18 -13.94
C ARG A 38 -7.25 15.78 -12.66
N VAL A 39 -7.28 14.99 -11.60
CA VAL A 39 -7.58 15.49 -10.26
C VAL A 39 -6.31 16.11 -9.68
N THR A 40 -6.35 17.42 -9.42
CA THR A 40 -5.20 18.18 -8.88
C THR A 40 -5.28 18.36 -7.36
N THR A 41 -6.44 18.08 -6.77
CA THR A 41 -6.72 18.37 -5.37
C THR A 41 -6.95 17.09 -4.58
N ASN A 42 -6.07 16.82 -3.62
CA ASN A 42 -6.27 15.77 -2.62
C ASN A 42 -7.07 16.34 -1.44
N MET A 43 -8.39 16.14 -1.44
CA MET A 43 -9.27 16.66 -0.39
C MET A 43 -8.96 16.07 1.00
N ARG A 44 -8.53 14.80 1.08
CA ARG A 44 -8.13 14.19 2.37
C ARG A 44 -6.96 14.95 2.97
N LEU A 45 -5.97 15.28 2.15
CA LEU A 45 -4.82 16.05 2.58
C LEU A 45 -5.17 17.49 2.96
N GLN A 46 -6.10 18.13 2.24
CA GLN A 46 -6.57 19.48 2.58
C GLN A 46 -7.25 19.56 3.95
N LEU A 47 -7.95 18.49 4.33
CA LEU A 47 -8.61 18.40 5.63
C LEU A 47 -7.68 17.91 6.74
N SER A 48 -6.51 17.37 6.39
CA SER A 48 -5.52 16.93 7.38
C SER A 48 -4.85 18.13 8.04
N ARG A 49 -4.66 18.02 9.35
CA ARG A 49 -3.90 18.98 10.16
C ARG A 49 -2.49 18.50 10.46
N ASP A 50 -2.15 17.29 10.02
CA ASP A 50 -0.87 16.66 10.28
C ASP A 50 0.17 17.08 9.24
N ASP A 51 1.36 17.44 9.69
CA ASP A 51 2.48 17.75 8.81
C ASP A 51 3.15 16.48 8.25
N GLU A 52 3.01 15.33 8.93
CA GLU A 52 3.45 14.03 8.42
C GLU A 52 2.67 13.64 7.16
N ASP A 53 1.35 13.84 7.15
CA ASP A 53 0.48 13.58 5.99
C ASP A 53 0.91 14.40 4.77
N LYS A 54 1.27 15.68 4.98
CA LYS A 54 1.76 16.58 3.91
C LYS A 54 3.11 16.14 3.39
N THR A 55 3.99 15.72 4.28
CA THR A 55 5.34 15.25 3.93
C THR A 55 5.23 13.96 3.12
N PHE A 56 4.46 12.99 3.61
CA PHE A 56 4.22 11.73 2.93
C PHE A 56 3.56 11.92 1.57
N SER A 57 2.55 12.79 1.49
CA SER A 57 1.87 13.06 0.21
C SER A 57 2.81 13.65 -0.84
N LYS A 58 3.72 14.55 -0.44
CA LYS A 58 4.75 15.09 -1.33
C LYS A 58 5.74 14.02 -1.76
N GLN A 59 6.20 13.19 -0.83
CA GLN A 59 7.10 12.07 -1.14
C GLN A 59 6.45 11.10 -2.13
N LEU A 60 5.20 10.68 -1.88
CA LEU A 60 4.44 9.78 -2.77
C LEU A 60 4.26 10.37 -4.17
N LEU A 61 4.02 11.68 -4.27
CA LEU A 61 3.92 12.36 -5.56
C LEU A 61 5.27 12.34 -6.31
N ASN A 62 6.38 12.56 -5.60
CA ASN A 62 7.73 12.50 -6.19
C ASN A 62 8.08 11.10 -6.68
N PHE A 63 7.76 10.05 -5.91
CA PHE A 63 7.91 8.66 -6.35
C PHE A 63 7.13 8.38 -7.62
N GLY A 64 5.87 8.83 -7.66
CA GLY A 64 5.07 8.65 -8.85
C GLY A 64 5.60 9.43 -10.08
N ASN A 65 6.31 10.53 -9.88
CA ASN A 65 6.86 11.32 -10.97
C ASN A 65 8.28 10.91 -11.35
N ASP A 66 8.82 9.84 -10.75
CA ASP A 66 10.22 9.42 -10.86
C ASP A 66 11.23 10.55 -10.54
N THR A 67 10.83 11.53 -9.71
CA THR A 67 11.67 12.65 -9.28
C THR A 67 12.27 12.45 -7.89
N SER A 68 11.96 11.33 -7.25
CA SER A 68 12.54 10.96 -5.96
C SER A 68 14.00 10.54 -6.12
N VAL A 69 14.88 11.15 -5.33
CA VAL A 69 16.24 10.62 -5.11
C VAL A 69 16.10 9.55 -4.01
N GLY A 70 15.99 8.28 -4.41
CA GLY A 70 16.01 7.16 -3.47
C GLY A 70 17.36 7.06 -2.75
N GLU A 71 17.41 6.30 -1.66
CA GLU A 71 18.69 5.92 -1.08
C GLU A 71 19.45 5.00 -2.04
N LYS A 72 20.78 4.91 -1.87
CA LYS A 72 21.66 4.13 -2.76
C LYS A 72 21.25 2.65 -2.90
N ASP A 73 20.47 2.13 -1.96
CA ASP A 73 20.05 0.73 -1.90
C ASP A 73 18.60 0.49 -2.40
N GLY A 74 17.99 1.49 -3.04
CA GLY A 74 16.59 1.41 -3.49
C GLY A 74 15.58 1.45 -2.35
N ARG A 75 16.02 1.80 -1.14
CA ARG A 75 15.18 2.01 0.03
C ARG A 75 14.70 3.45 0.11
N VAL A 76 13.61 3.62 0.83
CA VAL A 76 12.96 4.91 1.08
C VAL A 76 12.65 5.00 2.56
N SER A 77 13.08 6.10 3.18
CA SER A 77 12.59 6.45 4.50
C SER A 77 11.19 7.04 4.41
N LEU A 78 10.25 6.43 5.13
CA LEU A 78 8.93 7.00 5.35
C LEU A 78 9.02 8.09 6.45
N PRO A 79 8.15 9.10 6.42
CA PRO A 79 8.14 10.16 7.43
C PRO A 79 7.44 9.72 8.71
N PHE A 80 6.79 8.56 8.69
CA PHE A 80 6.07 7.94 9.79
C PHE A 80 6.33 6.43 9.82
N GLY A 81 5.89 5.80 10.90
CA GLY A 81 6.01 4.37 11.11
C GLY A 81 7.37 3.96 11.67
N HIS A 82 7.42 2.72 12.17
CA HIS A 82 8.61 2.18 12.79
C HIS A 82 8.99 0.88 12.09
N MET A 83 10.22 0.84 11.58
CA MET A 83 10.82 -0.42 11.16
C MET A 83 11.10 -1.26 12.41
N VAL A 84 10.66 -2.51 12.37
CA VAL A 84 10.89 -3.50 13.42
C VAL A 84 11.75 -4.62 12.84
N SER A 85 12.62 -5.19 13.66
CA SER A 85 13.56 -6.23 13.22
C SER A 85 13.07 -7.64 13.52
N ASP A 86 12.03 -7.78 14.34
CA ASP A 86 11.52 -9.06 14.81
C ASP A 86 9.98 -9.06 14.88
N LEU A 87 9.39 -10.24 14.65
CA LEU A 87 7.94 -10.44 14.64
C LEU A 87 7.31 -10.18 16.02
N LYS A 88 8.00 -10.53 17.12
CA LYS A 88 7.50 -10.29 18.47
C LYS A 88 7.39 -8.79 18.75
N GLU A 89 8.38 -8.02 18.33
CA GLU A 89 8.34 -6.55 18.44
C GLU A 89 7.17 -5.96 17.64
N LEU A 90 6.91 -6.49 16.44
CA LEU A 90 5.75 -6.10 15.64
C LEU A 90 4.44 -6.37 16.39
N ILE A 91 4.27 -7.59 16.91
CA ILE A 91 3.06 -8.01 17.63
C ILE A 91 2.84 -7.13 18.86
N ASP A 92 3.87 -6.92 19.67
CA ASP A 92 3.76 -6.12 20.90
C ASP A 92 3.41 -4.66 20.62
N LYS A 93 3.89 -4.09 19.50
CA LYS A 93 3.58 -2.71 19.09
C LYS A 93 2.21 -2.55 18.43
N VAL A 94 1.82 -3.47 17.55
CA VAL A 94 0.57 -3.39 16.78
C VAL A 94 -0.62 -3.91 17.60
N PHE A 95 -0.39 -4.91 18.46
CA PHE A 95 -1.41 -5.58 19.26
C PHE A 95 -1.08 -5.56 20.76
N PRO A 96 -1.00 -4.37 21.39
CA PRO A 96 -0.71 -4.27 22.82
C PRO A 96 -1.77 -5.01 23.63
N ASN A 97 -1.35 -5.93 24.50
CA ASN A 97 -2.25 -6.74 25.33
C ASN A 97 -3.31 -7.51 24.52
N LEU A 98 -2.91 -8.13 23.40
CA LEU A 98 -3.78 -8.89 22.50
C LEU A 98 -4.81 -9.78 23.23
N ARG A 99 -4.41 -10.50 24.29
CA ARG A 99 -5.30 -11.37 25.09
C ARG A 99 -6.53 -10.66 25.66
N ASN A 100 -6.40 -9.38 26.02
CA ASN A 100 -7.48 -8.62 26.64
C ASN A 100 -8.28 -7.81 25.60
N GLN A 101 -7.63 -7.41 24.50
CA GLN A 101 -8.25 -6.55 23.47
C GLN A 101 -8.88 -7.34 22.32
N PHE A 102 -8.60 -8.64 22.17
CA PHE A 102 -9.20 -9.48 21.12
C PHE A 102 -10.73 -9.59 21.22
N ILE A 103 -11.29 -9.29 22.39
CA ILE A 103 -12.74 -9.25 22.62
C ILE A 103 -13.37 -8.00 22.00
N ASP A 104 -12.59 -6.92 21.82
CA ASP A 104 -13.08 -5.69 21.19
C ASP A 104 -13.02 -5.80 19.66
N HIS A 105 -14.12 -6.27 19.09
CA HIS A 105 -14.30 -6.36 17.65
C HIS A 105 -14.28 -5.01 16.92
N ASN A 106 -14.51 -3.88 17.61
CA ASN A 106 -14.42 -2.57 16.97
C ASN A 106 -12.97 -2.11 16.87
N TRP A 107 -12.16 -2.38 17.90
CA TRP A 107 -10.72 -2.15 17.84
C TRP A 107 -10.05 -2.97 16.73
N LEU A 108 -10.36 -4.27 16.62
CA LEU A 108 -9.79 -5.15 15.58
C LEU A 108 -10.08 -4.65 14.15
N LYS A 109 -11.21 -3.99 13.92
CA LYS A 109 -11.56 -3.42 12.61
C LYS A 109 -10.71 -2.21 12.22
N THR A 110 -10.02 -1.58 13.17
CA THR A 110 -9.11 -0.47 12.90
C THR A 110 -7.72 -0.92 12.48
N LEU A 111 -7.42 -2.22 12.65
CA LEU A 111 -6.12 -2.81 12.34
C LEU A 111 -6.16 -3.52 10.98
N SER A 112 -5.09 -3.36 10.20
CA SER A 112 -4.91 -4.04 8.93
C SER A 112 -3.45 -4.47 8.77
N ILE A 113 -3.24 -5.73 8.39
CA ILE A 113 -1.92 -6.23 7.99
C ILE A 113 -1.91 -6.32 6.47
N LEU A 114 -0.86 -5.75 5.85
CA LEU A 114 -0.61 -5.84 4.42
C LEU A 114 0.68 -6.61 4.20
N ALA A 115 0.60 -7.73 3.50
CA ALA A 115 1.77 -8.51 3.09
C ALA A 115 1.87 -8.57 1.55
N PRO A 116 3.09 -8.62 0.98
CA PRO A 116 3.29 -8.77 -0.45
C PRO A 116 2.66 -10.02 -1.06
N ARG A 117 2.52 -11.11 -0.29
CA ARG A 117 2.00 -12.39 -0.77
C ARG A 117 0.97 -12.98 0.19
N ASN A 118 -0.03 -13.66 -0.37
CA ASN A 118 -1.05 -14.35 0.42
C ASN A 118 -0.46 -15.43 1.33
N VAL A 119 0.62 -16.11 0.91
CA VAL A 119 1.25 -17.14 1.75
C VAL A 119 1.72 -16.58 3.09
N GLU A 120 2.17 -15.32 3.13
CA GLU A 120 2.61 -14.64 4.36
C GLU A 120 1.40 -14.29 5.25
N VAL A 121 0.27 -13.92 4.64
CA VAL A 121 -1.00 -13.67 5.36
C VAL A 121 -1.58 -14.97 5.93
N ASP A 122 -1.46 -16.08 5.19
CA ASP A 122 -2.01 -17.37 5.61
C ASP A 122 -1.27 -17.96 6.82
N PHE A 123 0.04 -17.69 6.96
CA PHE A 123 0.79 -18.01 8.17
C PHE A 123 0.21 -17.28 9.41
N ASP A 124 -0.20 -16.02 9.27
CA ASP A 124 -0.81 -15.26 10.37
C ASP A 124 -2.20 -15.81 10.74
N HIS A 125 -3.00 -16.23 9.75
CA HIS A 125 -4.33 -16.81 10.00
C HIS A 125 -4.28 -18.20 10.67
N GLN A 126 -3.28 -19.02 10.34
CA GLN A 126 -3.17 -20.38 10.90
C GLN A 126 -2.72 -20.38 12.38
N THR A 127 -1.96 -19.36 12.78
CA THR A 127 -1.51 -19.19 14.18
C THR A 127 -2.65 -18.74 15.11
N SER A 128 -3.71 -18.14 14.57
CA SER A 128 -4.92 -17.76 15.32
C SER A 128 -5.96 -18.90 15.42
N GLY A 129 -5.78 -19.99 14.66
CA GLY A 129 -6.72 -21.12 14.56
C GLY A 129 -6.36 -22.37 15.38
N THR A 130 -5.28 -22.37 16.18
CA THR A 130 -4.84 -23.53 16.97
C THR A 130 -4.79 -23.24 18.47
N VAL A 131 -5.90 -22.71 19.01
CA VAL A 131 -6.27 -22.93 20.41
C VAL A 131 -7.76 -23.21 20.44
N ALA A 132 -8.07 -24.52 20.50
CA ALA A 132 -9.30 -25.00 21.09
C ALA A 132 -9.36 -24.63 22.59
#